data_AF-X1M7I7-F1
#
_entry.id   AF-X1M7I7-F1
#
_cell.length_a   1.000
_cell.length_b   1.000
_cell.length_c   1.000
_cell.angle_alpha   90.00
_cell.angle_beta   90.00
_cell.angle_gamma   90.00
#
_symmetry.space_group_name_H-M   'P 1'
#
loop_
_entity.id
_entity.type
_entity.pdbx_description
1 polymer ?
#
loop_
_entity_poly.entity_id
_entity_poly.type
_entity_poly.pdbx_seq_one_letter_code
_entity_poly.pdbx_strand_id
1 'polypeptide(L)'
;MKFRAVSDQTKMNVMLWSIKKEIMKENKYLESLPYDPTPIMEVVKHHIDRWDPVKLLAMDCPDDEYDGETRTITIYITKHLDELDALSLGKAINKVLGDSFRDEFQADEQSIEIASNIIHSLRSGV
;
A
#
# COMPACT_ATOMS: atom_id res chain seq x y z
N MET A 1 -16.38 36.60 -11.27
CA MET A 1 -15.39 35.54 -11.56
C MET A 1 -16.00 34.58 -12.56
N LYS A 2 -15.35 34.32 -13.71
CA LYS A 2 -15.82 33.29 -14.66
C LYS A 2 -15.15 31.97 -14.29
N PHE A 3 -15.88 31.04 -13.69
CA PHE A 3 -15.42 29.67 -13.54
C PHE A 3 -15.37 29.04 -14.93
N ARG A 4 -14.16 28.86 -15.48
CA ARG A 4 -13.99 28.05 -16.69
C ARG A 4 -14.20 26.60 -16.29
N ALA A 5 -15.26 25.98 -16.80
CA ALA A 5 -15.44 24.54 -16.68
C ALA A 5 -14.22 23.86 -17.31
N VAL A 6 -13.52 23.06 -16.52
CA VAL A 6 -12.37 22.26 -16.96
C VAL A 6 -12.93 20.98 -17.58
N SER A 7 -12.46 20.62 -18.79
CA SER A 7 -12.91 19.40 -19.46
C SER A 7 -12.55 18.15 -18.65
N ASP A 8 -13.33 17.08 -18.77
CA ASP A 8 -13.06 15.82 -18.07
C ASP A 8 -11.71 15.22 -18.49
N GLN A 9 -11.31 15.39 -19.75
CA GLN A 9 -9.96 15.04 -20.22
C GLN A 9 -8.86 15.76 -19.43
N THR A 10 -9.05 17.05 -19.13
CA THR A 10 -8.06 17.82 -18.36
C THR A 10 -8.02 17.34 -16.91
N LYS A 11 -9.18 17.04 -16.30
CA LYS A 11 -9.24 16.46 -14.95
C LYS A 11 -8.52 15.12 -14.89
N MET A 12 -8.75 14.25 -15.88
CA MET A 12 -8.09 12.95 -15.99
C MET A 12 -6.57 13.10 -16.16
N ASN A 13 -6.11 14.01 -17.02
CA ASN A 13 -4.67 14.27 -17.20
C ASN A 13 -4.00 14.75 -15.90
N VAL A 14 -4.66 15.63 -15.15
CA VAL A 14 -4.16 16.11 -13.85
C VAL A 14 -4.12 14.97 -12.83
N MET A 15 -5.15 14.13 -12.78
CA MET A 15 -5.19 12.95 -11.91
C MET A 15 -4.03 11.98 -12.22
N LEU A 16 -3.86 11.61 -13.48
CA LEU A 16 -2.77 10.72 -13.92
C LEU A 16 -1.40 11.30 -13.60
N TRP A 17 -1.21 12.61 -13.78
CA TRP A 17 0.04 13.27 -13.42
C TRP A 17 0.31 13.21 -11.92
N SER A 18 -0.70 13.45 -11.08
CA SER A 18 -0.57 13.35 -9.62
C SER A 18 -0.23 11.92 -9.18
N ILE A 19 -0.88 10.91 -9.74
CA ILE A 19 -0.60 9.49 -9.45
C ILE A 19 0.86 9.16 -9.81
N LYS A 20 1.30 9.51 -11.03
CA LYS A 20 2.69 9.30 -11.46
C LYS A 20 3.69 9.99 -10.53
N LYS A 21 3.38 11.20 -10.08
CA LYS A 21 4.24 11.97 -9.19
C LYS A 21 4.40 11.31 -7.82
N GLU A 22 3.33 10.78 -7.24
CA GLU A 22 3.43 10.07 -5.96
C GLU A 22 4.19 8.74 -6.11
N ILE A 23 3.92 7.95 -7.16
CA ILE A 23 4.68 6.75 -7.50
C ILE A 23 6.18 7.04 -7.60
N MET A 24 6.56 8.11 -8.31
CA MET A 24 7.97 8.51 -8.45
C MET A 24 8.61 8.88 -7.11
N LYS A 25 7.85 9.53 -6.21
CA LYS A 25 8.32 9.95 -4.90
C LYS A 25 8.52 8.74 -3.97
N GLU A 26 7.62 7.77 -4.02
CA GLU A 26 7.74 6.52 -3.29
C GLU A 26 8.94 5.71 -3.75
N ASN A 27 9.10 5.53 -5.06
CA ASN A 27 10.23 4.80 -5.64
C ASN A 27 11.55 5.49 -5.27
N LYS A 28 11.62 6.82 -5.42
CA LYS A 28 12.80 7.59 -5.03
C LYS A 28 13.13 7.44 -3.54
N TYR A 29 12.12 7.34 -2.68
CA TYR A 29 12.34 7.10 -1.26
C TYR A 29 12.94 5.71 -1.03
N LEU A 30 12.36 4.67 -1.63
CA LEU A 30 12.86 3.29 -1.50
C LEU A 30 14.29 3.15 -2.05
N GLU A 31 14.59 3.75 -3.20
CA GLU A 31 15.93 3.81 -3.79
C GLU A 31 16.95 4.56 -2.91
N SER A 32 16.49 5.45 -2.03
CA SER A 32 17.35 6.24 -1.14
C SER A 32 17.71 5.53 0.16
N LEU A 33 17.11 4.37 0.43
CA LEU A 33 17.39 3.61 1.65
C LEU A 33 18.82 3.06 1.64
N PRO A 34 19.48 2.96 2.81
CA PRO A 34 20.84 2.43 2.91
C PRO A 34 20.92 0.89 2.78
N TYR A 35 19.78 0.22 2.54
CA TYR A 35 19.62 -1.22 2.39
C TYR A 35 18.59 -1.52 1.31
N ASP A 36 18.57 -2.76 0.83
CA ASP A 36 17.58 -3.23 -0.15
C ASP A 36 16.22 -3.50 0.53
N PRO A 37 15.15 -2.76 0.19
CA PRO A 37 13.82 -2.98 0.77
C PRO A 37 13.06 -4.15 0.13
N THR A 38 13.57 -4.76 -0.94
CA THR A 38 12.88 -5.83 -1.69
C THR A 38 12.38 -6.97 -0.82
N PRO A 39 13.17 -7.51 0.14
CA PRO A 39 12.70 -8.60 1.00
C PRO A 39 11.51 -8.18 1.90
N ILE A 40 11.49 -6.92 2.37
CA ILE A 40 10.35 -6.41 3.14
C ILE A 40 9.12 -6.33 2.25
N MET A 41 9.29 -5.83 1.03
CA MET A 41 8.22 -5.70 0.06
C MET A 41 7.61 -7.05 -0.31
N GLU A 42 8.44 -8.08 -0.54
CA GLU A 42 7.98 -9.45 -0.82
C GLU A 42 7.17 -10.04 0.34
N VAL A 43 7.62 -9.85 1.59
CA VAL A 43 6.87 -10.30 2.77
C VAL A 43 5.52 -9.59 2.87
N VAL A 44 5.49 -8.27 2.68
CA VAL A 44 4.22 -7.51 2.70
C VAL A 44 3.30 -8.00 1.60
N LYS A 45 3.82 -8.13 0.36
CA LYS A 45 3.05 -8.59 -0.79
C LYS A 45 2.41 -9.95 -0.53
N HIS A 46 3.19 -10.90 -0.04
CA HIS A 46 2.72 -12.25 0.27
C HIS A 46 1.51 -12.25 1.21
N HIS A 47 1.57 -11.45 2.28
CA HIS A 47 0.49 -11.39 3.27
C HIS A 47 -0.75 -10.64 2.75
N ILE A 48 -0.57 -9.57 1.98
CA ILE A 48 -1.69 -8.81 1.40
C ILE A 48 -2.40 -9.59 0.29
N ASP A 49 -1.65 -10.18 -0.65
CA ASP A 49 -2.20 -11.01 -1.72
C ASP A 49 -2.97 -12.20 -1.16
N ARG A 50 -2.42 -12.84 -0.11
CA ARG A 50 -3.08 -13.98 0.52
C ARG A 50 -4.36 -13.58 1.27
N TRP A 51 -4.37 -12.39 1.84
CA TRP A 51 -5.57 -11.87 2.50
C TRP A 51 -6.66 -11.50 1.49
N ASP A 52 -6.26 -10.91 0.35
CA ASP A 52 -7.14 -10.54 -0.75
C ASP A 52 -8.39 -9.78 -0.27
N PRO A 53 -8.21 -8.61 0.40
CA PRO A 53 -9.25 -7.98 1.22
C PRO A 53 -10.50 -7.57 0.43
N VAL A 54 -10.34 -7.32 -0.87
CA VAL A 54 -11.44 -6.97 -1.79
C VAL A 54 -11.65 -8.02 -2.88
N LYS A 55 -11.01 -9.20 -2.75
CA LYS A 55 -11.21 -10.38 -3.59
C LYS A 55 -10.81 -10.21 -5.06
N LEU A 56 -9.85 -9.34 -5.35
CA LEU A 56 -9.41 -9.10 -6.73
C LEU A 56 -8.70 -10.34 -7.29
N LEU A 57 -7.83 -10.96 -6.49
CA LEU A 57 -7.09 -12.14 -6.94
C LEU A 57 -8.00 -13.36 -7.05
N ALA A 58 -8.96 -13.52 -6.13
CA ALA A 58 -10.00 -14.53 -6.23
C ALA A 58 -10.92 -14.34 -7.47
N MET A 59 -10.95 -13.14 -8.05
CA MET A 59 -11.69 -12.81 -9.27
C MET A 59 -10.86 -12.99 -10.56
N ASP A 60 -9.67 -13.60 -10.48
CA ASP A 60 -8.76 -13.82 -11.61
C ASP A 60 -8.24 -12.50 -12.22
N CYS A 61 -8.20 -11.44 -11.41
CA CYS A 61 -7.47 -10.22 -11.75
C CYS A 61 -5.95 -10.48 -11.70
N PRO A 62 -5.13 -9.65 -12.38
CA PRO A 62 -3.68 -9.73 -12.34
C PRO A 62 -3.06 -9.78 -10.93
N ASP A 63 -1.87 -10.38 -10.80
CA ASP A 63 -1.18 -10.49 -9.51
C ASP A 63 -0.62 -9.15 -8.98
N ASP A 64 -0.63 -8.08 -9.78
CA ASP A 64 -0.09 -6.75 -9.43
C ASP A 64 -1.14 -5.78 -8.86
N GLU A 65 -2.37 -6.24 -8.62
CA GLU A 65 -3.50 -5.41 -8.15
C GLU A 65 -3.24 -4.72 -6.80
N TYR A 66 -2.38 -5.29 -5.95
CA TYR A 66 -2.03 -4.74 -4.64
C TYR A 66 -0.62 -4.13 -4.55
N ASP A 67 0.10 -3.99 -5.68
CA ASP A 67 1.51 -3.56 -5.67
C ASP A 67 1.69 -2.12 -5.17
N GLY A 68 0.72 -1.25 -5.44
CA GLY A 68 0.72 0.14 -4.96
C GLY A 68 0.64 0.19 -3.44
N GLU A 69 -0.34 -0.49 -2.88
CA GLU A 69 -0.63 -0.56 -1.45
C GLU A 69 0.52 -1.24 -0.71
N THR A 70 1.02 -2.34 -1.26
CA THR A 70 2.19 -3.07 -0.76
C THR A 70 3.40 -2.15 -0.65
N ARG A 71 3.64 -1.31 -1.65
CA ARG A 71 4.74 -0.34 -1.64
C ARG A 71 4.54 0.71 -0.55
N THR A 72 3.36 1.30 -0.44
CA THR A 72 3.08 2.32 0.58
C THR A 72 3.20 1.74 1.99
N ILE A 73 2.74 0.50 2.22
CA ILE A 73 2.90 -0.22 3.50
C ILE A 73 4.38 -0.52 3.77
N THR A 74 5.14 -0.94 2.77
CA THR A 74 6.60 -1.15 2.88
C THR A 74 7.30 0.13 3.33
N ILE A 75 6.96 1.27 2.71
CA ILE A 75 7.48 2.58 3.09
C ILE A 75 7.12 2.94 4.54
N TYR A 76 5.92 2.58 4.99
CA TYR A 76 5.54 2.76 6.38
C TYR A 76 6.45 1.94 7.30
N ILE A 77 6.65 0.66 7.01
CA ILE A 77 7.52 -0.24 7.79
C ILE A 77 8.96 0.30 7.84
N THR A 78 9.54 0.68 6.70
CA THR A 78 10.94 1.16 6.64
C THR A 78 11.15 2.46 7.42
N LYS A 79 10.12 3.28 7.60
CA LYS A 79 10.18 4.51 8.40
C LYS A 79 10.08 4.27 9.91
N HIS A 80 9.55 3.13 10.34
CA HIS A 80 9.23 2.84 11.73
C HIS A 80 9.88 1.54 12.22
N LEU A 81 10.96 1.07 11.59
CA LEU A 81 11.59 -0.23 11.91
C LEU A 81 11.87 -0.43 13.40
N ASP A 82 12.35 0.61 14.09
CA ASP A 82 12.75 0.53 15.49
C ASP A 82 11.57 0.47 16.47
N GLU A 83 10.40 0.94 16.06
CA GLU A 83 9.20 1.06 16.90
C GLU A 83 7.99 0.34 16.31
N LEU A 84 8.22 -0.57 15.36
CA LEU A 84 7.15 -1.25 14.63
C LEU A 84 6.36 -2.20 15.54
N ASP A 85 5.06 -1.92 15.66
CA ASP A 85 4.09 -2.75 16.39
C ASP A 85 2.86 -3.08 15.53
N ALA A 86 2.16 -4.15 15.89
CA ALA A 86 1.05 -4.67 15.09
C ALA A 86 -0.16 -3.71 15.06
N LEU A 87 -0.37 -2.91 16.10
CA LEU A 87 -1.50 -1.99 16.17
C LEU A 87 -1.27 -0.78 15.26
N SER A 88 -0.07 -0.20 15.29
CA SER A 88 0.29 0.94 14.43
C SER A 88 0.32 0.53 12.95
N LEU A 89 0.96 -0.61 12.64
CA LEU A 89 0.98 -1.15 11.29
C LEU A 89 -0.42 -1.55 10.81
N GLY A 90 -1.25 -2.19 11.63
CA GLY A 90 -2.62 -2.55 11.27
C GLY A 90 -3.49 -1.34 10.94
N LYS A 91 -3.31 -0.22 11.66
CA LYS A 91 -3.96 1.06 11.33
C LYS A 91 -3.45 1.65 10.01
N ALA A 92 -2.15 1.54 9.74
CA ALA A 92 -1.57 1.99 8.48
C ALA A 92 -2.10 1.18 7.29
N ILE A 93 -2.18 -0.15 7.41
CA ILE A 93 -2.76 -1.05 6.41
C ILE A 93 -4.22 -0.68 6.13
N ASN A 94 -5.04 -0.59 7.19
CA ASN A 94 -6.45 -0.18 7.08
C ASN A 94 -6.61 1.15 6.34
N LYS A 95 -5.76 2.13 6.65
CA LYS A 95 -5.78 3.43 5.99
C LYS A 95 -5.42 3.32 4.52
N VAL A 96 -4.32 2.64 4.18
CA VAL A 96 -3.86 2.50 2.79
C VAL A 96 -4.94 1.82 1.95
N LEU A 97 -5.47 0.69 2.39
CA LEU A 97 -6.52 -0.04 1.69
C LEU A 97 -7.83 0.74 1.61
N GLY A 98 -8.22 1.43 2.69
CA GLY A 98 -9.41 2.29 2.70
C GLY A 98 -9.29 3.49 1.76
N ASP A 99 -8.11 4.10 1.65
CA ASP A 99 -7.87 5.21 0.73
C ASP A 99 -7.91 4.73 -0.75
N SER A 100 -7.40 3.52 -1.02
CA SER A 100 -7.36 2.92 -2.36
C SER A 100 -8.73 2.39 -2.84
N PHE A 101 -9.38 1.56 -2.03
CA PHE A 101 -10.58 0.81 -2.43
C PHE A 101 -11.90 1.42 -1.92
N ARG A 102 -11.82 2.41 -1.00
CA ARG A 102 -12.97 3.16 -0.49
C ARG A 102 -14.09 2.25 0.00
N ASP A 103 -15.26 2.32 -0.63
CA ASP A 103 -16.46 1.60 -0.22
C ASP A 103 -16.36 0.08 -0.45
N GLU A 104 -15.41 -0.38 -1.26
CA GLU A 104 -15.17 -1.80 -1.50
C GLU A 104 -14.39 -2.45 -0.36
N PHE A 105 -13.59 -1.67 0.38
CA PHE A 105 -12.84 -2.13 1.54
C PHE A 105 -13.56 -1.79 2.83
N GLN A 106 -13.78 -2.81 3.66
CA GLN A 106 -14.32 -2.62 5.00
C GLN A 106 -13.20 -2.71 6.02
N ALA A 107 -12.93 -1.59 6.70
CA ALA A 107 -11.94 -1.56 7.76
C ALA A 107 -12.34 -2.54 8.86
N ASP A 108 -11.45 -3.50 9.12
CA ASP A 108 -11.72 -4.62 10.02
C ASP A 108 -10.58 -4.84 11.02
N GLU A 109 -10.84 -5.73 11.98
CA GLU A 109 -9.84 -6.18 12.95
C GLU A 109 -8.79 -7.11 12.31
N GLN A 110 -9.07 -7.70 11.14
CA GLN A 110 -8.14 -8.59 10.43
C GLN A 110 -6.87 -7.86 10.01
N SER A 111 -6.95 -6.56 9.73
CA SER A 111 -5.76 -5.74 9.44
C SER A 111 -4.70 -5.79 10.54
N ILE A 112 -5.09 -5.92 11.82
CA ILE A 112 -4.14 -6.05 12.94
C ILE A 112 -3.52 -7.46 12.95
N GLU A 113 -4.30 -8.49 12.63
CA GLU A 113 -3.81 -9.86 12.49
C GLU A 113 -2.79 -9.95 11.35
N ILE A 114 -3.12 -9.39 10.18
CA ILE A 114 -2.22 -9.32 9.03
C ILE A 114 -0.95 -8.54 9.37
N ALA A 115 -1.06 -7.41 10.06
CA ALA A 115 0.10 -6.67 10.56
C ALA A 115 0.99 -7.51 11.49
N SER A 116 0.38 -8.27 12.41
CA SER A 116 1.11 -9.17 13.30
C SER A 116 1.85 -10.25 12.51
N ASN A 117 1.21 -10.82 11.49
CA ASN A 117 1.80 -11.85 10.63
C ASN A 117 2.98 -11.31 9.81
N ILE A 118 2.85 -10.11 9.25
CA ILE A 118 3.94 -9.41 8.54
C ILE A 118 5.13 -9.20 9.49
N ILE A 119 4.90 -8.63 10.67
CA ILE A 119 5.97 -8.37 11.66
C ILE A 119 6.64 -9.69 12.09
N HIS A 120 5.85 -10.76 12.27
CA HIS A 120 6.37 -12.07 12.60
C HIS A 120 7.27 -12.60 11.48
N SER A 121 6.86 -12.56 10.22
CA SER A 121 7.68 -12.99 9.08
C SER A 121 8.97 -12.18 8.96
N LEU A 122 8.91 -10.85 9.10
CA LEU A 122 10.09 -9.97 9.04
C LEU A 122 11.12 -10.29 10.13
N ARG A 123 10.68 -10.73 11.32
CA ARG A 123 11.57 -11.07 12.44
C ARG A 123 12.08 -12.51 12.39
N SER A 124 11.33 -13.41 11.77
CA SER A 124 11.63 -14.84 11.78
C SER A 124 12.57 -15.27 10.66
N GLY A 125 12.76 -14.42 9.63
CA GLY A 125 13.67 -14.70 8.51
C GLY A 125 13.29 -15.92 7.68
N VAL A 126 12.00 -16.30 7.70
CA VAL A 126 11.43 -17.42 6.93
C VAL A 126 10.55 -16.86 5.82
#